data_AF-A0A3P7DX00-F1
#
_entry.id   AF-A0A3P7DX00-F1
#
_cell.length_a   1.000
_cell.length_b   1.000
_cell.length_c   1.000
_cell.angle_alpha   90.00
_cell.angle_beta   90.00
_cell.angle_gamma   90.00
#
_symmetry.space_group_name_H-M   'P 1'
#
loop_
_entity.id
_entity.type
_entity.pdbx_description
1 polymer ?
#
loop_
_entity_poly.entity_id
_entity_poly.type
_entity_poly.pdbx_seq_one_letter_code
_entity_poly.pdbx_strand_id
1 'polypeptide(L)'
;MCSFASRFFSNLNLDNSKPRFFAYLVRVLTSFISISEESNKQRLQESLTEVLKELCNNTELWKASDRLKRFNSASQSICGRKALASLKHLLSILEP
;
A
#
# COMPACT_ATOMS: atom_id res chain seq x y z
N MET A 1 5.52 -12.76 4.38
CA MET A 1 4.82 -11.68 3.64
C MET A 1 4.98 -10.32 4.34
N CYS A 2 4.79 -10.24 5.66
CA CYS A 2 4.89 -8.99 6.42
C CYS A 2 6.24 -8.26 6.25
N SER A 3 7.35 -8.96 6.45
CA SER A 3 8.70 -8.41 6.27
C SER A 3 8.96 -7.90 4.85
N PHE A 4 8.51 -8.64 3.85
CA PHE A 4 8.61 -8.23 2.44
C PHE A 4 7.79 -6.97 2.17
N ALA A 5 6.52 -6.94 2.57
CA ALA A 5 5.64 -5.81 2.35
C ALA A 5 6.15 -4.55 3.08
N SER A 6 6.58 -4.70 4.33
CA SER A 6 7.17 -3.62 5.12
C SER A 6 8.40 -3.04 4.43
N ARG A 7 9.34 -3.89 4.00
CA ARG A 7 10.52 -3.47 3.23
C ARG A 7 10.16 -2.80 1.91
N PHE A 8 9.18 -3.34 1.18
CA PHE A 8 8.75 -2.78 -0.10
C PHE A 8 8.17 -1.36 0.08
N PHE A 9 7.26 -1.17 1.05
CA PHE A 9 6.66 0.13 1.29
C PHE A 9 7.63 1.15 1.89
N SER A 10 8.52 0.71 2.80
CA SER A 10 9.57 1.58 3.38
C SER A 10 10.53 2.11 2.31
N ASN A 11 10.75 1.36 1.23
CA ASN A 11 11.63 1.74 0.13
C ASN A 11 10.86 2.13 -1.14
N LEU A 12 9.57 2.44 -1.03
CA LEU A 12 8.75 2.75 -2.20
C LEU A 12 9.26 4.03 -2.87
N ASN A 13 9.77 3.86 -4.08
CA ASN A 13 10.14 4.94 -4.98
C ASN A 13 9.38 4.79 -6.30
N LEU A 14 8.67 5.84 -6.73
CA LEU A 14 7.83 5.81 -7.94
C LEU A 14 8.62 5.69 -9.25
N ASP A 15 9.91 6.03 -9.25
CA ASP A 15 10.78 5.93 -10.42
C ASP A 15 11.25 4.49 -10.67
N ASN A 16 11.53 3.75 -9.59
CA ASN A 16 12.09 2.40 -9.66
C ASN A 16 11.05 1.28 -9.46
N SER A 17 9.89 1.59 -8.90
CA SER A 17 8.86 0.59 -8.59
C SER A 17 7.89 0.37 -9.74
N LYS A 18 7.41 -0.88 -9.89
CA LYS A 18 6.47 -1.25 -10.96
C LYS A 18 5.01 -0.92 -10.53
N PRO A 19 4.27 -0.06 -11.27
CA PRO A 19 2.92 0.37 -10.89
C PRO A 19 1.92 -0.77 -10.65
N ARG A 20 1.89 -1.78 -11.54
CA ARG A 20 0.98 -2.92 -11.41
C ARG A 20 1.36 -3.81 -10.23
N PHE A 21 2.64 -3.98 -9.96
CA PHE A 21 3.11 -4.77 -8.80
C PHE A 21 2.65 -4.12 -7.49
N PHE A 22 2.87 -2.81 -7.35
CA PHE A 22 2.36 -2.03 -6.22
C PHE A 22 0.86 -2.26 -6.02
N ALA A 23 0.07 -2.10 -7.08
CA ALA A 23 -1.39 -2.23 -6.98
C ALA A 23 -1.83 -3.65 -6.60
N TYR A 24 -1.22 -4.70 -7.17
CA TYR A 24 -1.51 -6.07 -6.78
C TYR A 24 -1.09 -6.37 -5.34
N LEU A 25 0.06 -5.87 -4.89
CA LEU A 25 0.49 -6.06 -3.51
C LEU A 25 -0.50 -5.43 -2.53
N VAL A 26 -0.93 -4.19 -2.77
CA VAL A 26 -1.96 -3.53 -1.95
C VAL A 26 -3.25 -4.35 -1.96
N ARG A 27 -3.73 -4.77 -3.13
CA ARG A 27 -4.96 -5.60 -3.23
C ARG A 27 -4.84 -6.92 -2.47
N VAL A 28 -3.73 -7.63 -2.62
CA VAL A 28 -3.50 -8.91 -1.93
C VAL A 28 -3.47 -8.70 -0.42
N LEU A 29 -2.78 -7.67 0.08
CA LEU A 29 -2.75 -7.35 1.50
C LEU A 29 -4.13 -7.00 2.04
N THR A 30 -4.88 -6.14 1.33
CA THR A 30 -6.26 -5.80 1.70
C THR A 30 -7.13 -7.04 1.78
N SER A 31 -7.13 -7.89 0.75
CA SER A 31 -7.91 -9.13 0.75
C SER A 31 -7.45 -10.10 1.85
N PHE A 32 -6.15 -10.23 2.06
CA PHE A 32 -5.60 -11.13 3.07
C PHE A 32 -6.00 -10.70 4.48
N ILE A 33 -5.89 -9.40 4.82
CA ILE A 33 -6.30 -8.89 6.14
C ILE A 33 -7.78 -9.15 6.37
N SER A 34 -8.63 -8.97 5.35
CA SER A 34 -10.08 -9.20 5.50
C SER A 34 -10.46 -10.66 5.80
N ILE A 35 -9.64 -11.63 5.42
CA ILE A 35 -9.93 -13.07 5.61
C ILE A 35 -9.02 -13.76 6.63
N SER A 36 -8.00 -13.07 7.15
CA SER A 36 -7.04 -13.67 8.07
C SER A 36 -7.59 -13.81 9.48
N GLU A 37 -7.03 -14.78 10.21
CA GLU A 37 -7.19 -14.87 11.66
C GLU A 37 -6.57 -13.67 12.37
N GLU A 38 -7.05 -13.39 13.58
CA GLU A 38 -6.65 -12.22 14.36
C GLU A 38 -5.14 -12.15 14.63
N SER A 39 -4.51 -13.29 14.90
CA SER A 39 -3.05 -13.38 15.12
C SER A 39 -2.24 -12.94 13.89
N ASN A 40 -2.72 -13.23 12.68
CA ASN A 40 -2.07 -12.81 11.44
C ASN A 40 -2.35 -11.35 11.10
N LYS A 41 -3.55 -10.85 11.45
CA LYS A 41 -3.86 -9.41 11.36
C LYS A 41 -2.93 -8.61 12.25
N GLN A 42 -2.76 -9.01 13.52
CA GLN A 42 -1.83 -8.37 14.47
C GLN A 42 -0.41 -8.31 13.92
N ARG A 43 0.11 -9.42 13.39
CA ARG A 43 1.44 -9.43 12.75
C ARG A 43 1.56 -8.48 11.56
N LEU A 44 0.50 -8.29 10.78
CA LEU A 44 0.49 -7.33 9.68
C LEU A 44 0.39 -5.89 10.18
N GLN A 45 -0.43 -5.63 11.21
CA GLN A 45 -0.52 -4.33 11.88
C GLN A 45 0.86 -3.91 12.41
N GLU A 46 1.48 -4.74 13.23
CA GLU A 46 2.82 -4.49 13.81
C GLU A 46 3.88 -4.22 12.74
N SER A 47 3.81 -4.93 11.60
CA SER A 47 4.82 -4.80 10.55
C SER A 47 4.59 -3.63 9.59
N LEU A 48 3.34 -3.17 9.41
CA LEU A 48 2.97 -2.27 8.31
C LEU A 48 2.40 -0.93 8.76
N THR A 49 1.76 -0.82 9.93
CA THR A 49 1.01 0.39 10.30
C THR A 49 1.88 1.65 10.25
N GLU A 50 3.03 1.66 10.93
CA GLU A 50 3.90 2.84 10.96
C GLU A 50 4.49 3.16 9.58
N VAL A 51 4.93 2.13 8.83
CA VAL A 51 5.44 2.29 7.46
C VAL A 51 4.36 2.88 6.54
N LEU A 52 3.11 2.44 6.66
CA LEU A 52 2.00 2.94 5.85
C LEU A 52 1.59 4.35 6.26
N LYS A 53 1.64 4.71 7.54
CA LYS A 53 1.41 6.08 8.02
C LYS A 53 2.43 7.04 7.45
N GLU A 54 3.72 6.74 7.61
CA GLU A 54 4.82 7.53 7.05
C GLU A 54 4.65 7.69 5.53
N LEU A 55 4.37 6.58 4.84
CA LEU A 55 4.18 6.58 3.40
C LEU A 55 2.96 7.40 2.96
N CYS A 56 1.82 7.30 3.65
CA CYS A 56 0.61 8.05 3.33
C CYS A 56 0.76 9.56 3.63
N ASN A 57 1.62 9.92 4.57
CA ASN A 57 1.89 11.30 4.96
C ASN A 57 3.04 11.94 4.17
N ASN A 58 3.76 11.18 3.34
CA ASN A 58 4.82 11.70 2.47
C ASN A 58 4.24 12.51 1.29
N THR A 59 3.96 13.78 1.52
CA THR A 59 3.35 14.68 0.53
C THR A 59 4.19 14.83 -0.74
N GLU A 60 5.52 14.84 -0.62
CA GLU A 60 6.47 14.95 -1.73
C GLU A 60 6.36 13.78 -2.71
N LEU A 61 6.27 12.55 -2.19
CA LEU A 61 6.10 11.35 -3.01
C LEU A 61 4.81 11.39 -3.84
N TRP A 62 3.73 11.95 -3.28
CA TRP A 62 2.40 12.00 -3.90
C TRP A 62 2.14 13.28 -4.70
N LYS A 63 3.17 14.11 -4.95
CA LYS A 63 3.06 15.25 -5.86
C LYS A 63 2.80 14.77 -7.30
N ALA A 64 2.05 15.58 -8.04
CA ALA A 64 1.68 15.26 -9.41
C ALA A 64 2.92 15.07 -10.29
N SER A 65 3.06 13.88 -10.88
CA SER A 65 4.11 13.51 -11.82
C SER A 65 3.59 12.49 -12.84
N ASP A 66 4.27 12.34 -13.98
CA ASP A 66 3.88 11.33 -14.98
C ASP A 66 4.03 9.90 -14.46
N ARG A 67 4.97 9.67 -13.53
CA ARG A 67 5.10 8.39 -12.84
C ARG A 67 3.92 8.13 -11.93
N LEU A 68 3.51 9.11 -11.12
CA LEU A 68 2.33 8.98 -10.28
C LEU A 68 1.05 8.71 -11.09
N LYS A 69 0.91 9.30 -12.29
CA LYS A 69 -0.21 8.97 -13.20
C LYS A 69 -0.27 7.47 -13.49
N ARG A 70 0.87 6.82 -13.76
CA ARG A 70 0.92 5.36 -14.02
C ARG A 70 0.52 4.54 -12.78
N PHE A 71 0.97 4.94 -11.60
CA PHE A 71 0.56 4.31 -10.33
C PHE A 71 -0.93 4.48 -10.08
N ASN A 72 -1.47 5.66 -10.35
CA ASN A 72 -2.90 5.93 -10.22
C ASN A 72 -3.72 5.11 -11.21
N SER A 73 -3.33 5.01 -12.48
CA SER A 73 -4.03 4.18 -13.47
C SER A 73 -4.02 2.70 -13.08
N ALA A 74 -2.87 2.16 -12.66
CA ALA A 74 -2.76 0.76 -12.26
C ALA A 74 -3.60 0.48 -11.00
N SER A 75 -3.51 1.36 -9.98
CA SER A 75 -4.28 1.22 -8.75
C SER A 75 -5.77 1.38 -9.00
N GLN A 76 -6.18 2.28 -9.90
CA GLN A 76 -7.59 2.45 -10.26
C GLN A 76 -8.15 1.18 -10.90
N SER A 77 -7.40 0.56 -11.81
CA SER A 77 -7.82 -0.67 -12.49
C SER A 77 -7.85 -1.89 -11.56
N ILE A 78 -6.90 -2.00 -10.62
CA ILE A 78 -6.75 -3.21 -9.79
C ILE A 78 -7.45 -3.06 -8.43
N CYS A 79 -7.38 -1.90 -7.79
CA CYS A 79 -7.90 -1.64 -6.45
C CYS A 79 -9.18 -0.77 -6.43
N GLY A 80 -9.64 -0.30 -7.60
CA GLY A 80 -10.79 0.60 -7.73
C GLY A 80 -10.55 2.03 -7.25
N ARG A 81 -9.31 2.38 -6.86
CA ARG A 81 -8.94 3.68 -6.27
C ARG A 81 -7.55 4.11 -6.72
N LYS A 82 -7.26 5.42 -6.66
CA LYS A 82 -5.91 5.96 -6.87
C LYS A 82 -4.91 5.43 -5.83
N ALA A 83 -3.61 5.47 -6.14
CA ALA A 83 -2.57 4.78 -5.37
C ALA A 83 -2.57 5.16 -3.87
N LEU A 84 -2.54 6.46 -3.56
CA LEU A 84 -2.60 6.94 -2.18
C LEU A 84 -3.92 6.54 -1.49
N ALA A 85 -5.04 6.65 -2.20
CA ALA A 85 -6.34 6.25 -1.65
C ALA A 85 -6.42 4.74 -1.37
N SER A 86 -5.75 3.91 -2.17
CA SER A 86 -5.61 2.46 -1.92
C SER A 86 -4.78 2.17 -0.68
N LEU A 87 -3.66 2.89 -0.46
CA LEU A 87 -2.86 2.75 0.76
C LEU A 87 -3.61 3.21 2.01
N LYS A 88 -4.30 4.34 1.94
CA LYS A 88 -5.14 4.83 3.05
C LYS A 88 -6.25 3.84 3.39
N HIS A 89 -6.84 3.19 2.39
CA HIS A 89 -7.83 2.13 2.63
C HIS A 89 -7.20 0.88 3.28
N LEU A 90 -6.01 0.47 2.84
CA LEU A 90 -5.27 -0.61 3.50
C LEU A 90 -4.98 -0.27 4.96
N LEU A 91 -4.50 0.95 5.23
CA LEU A 91 -4.22 1.44 6.58
C LEU A 91 -5.49 1.47 7.45
N SER A 92 -6.62 1.95 6.92
CA SER A 92 -7.88 2.00 7.68
C SER A 92 -8.46 0.62 8.02
N ILE A 93 -8.05 -0.44 7.31
CA ILE A 93 -8.44 -1.82 7.66
C ILE A 93 -7.48 -2.39 8.72
N LEU A 94 -6.22 -1.95 8.70
CA LEU A 94 -5.22 -2.32 9.70
C LEU A 94 -5.45 -1.59 11.03
N GLU A 95 -5.94 -0.35 11.03
CA GLU A 95 -6.28 0.41 12.23
C GLU A 95 -7.81 0.43 12.41
N PRO A 96 -8.41 -0.55 13.11
CA PRO A 96 -9.83 -0.49 13.45
C PRO A 96 -10.15 0.65 14.44
#